data_AF-A0A1T5EKR2-F1
#
_entry.id   AF-A0A1T5EKR2-F1
#
_cell.length_a   1.000
_cell.length_b   1.000
_cell.length_c   1.000
_cell.angle_alpha   90.00
_cell.angle_beta   90.00
_cell.angle_gamma   90.00
#
_symmetry.space_group_name_H-M   'P 1'
#
loop_
_entity.id
_entity.type
_entity.pdbx_description
1 polymer ?
#
loop_
_entity_poly.entity_id
_entity_poly.type
_entity_poly.pdbx_seq_one_letter_code
_entity_poly.pdbx_strand_id
1 'polypeptide(L)'
;MDAKQLFRFFHSKYELTNWLNENGVLAQSDGDVKWFYCGINDDFKVELVDQTIQNFFSEDEIYLCISSSKSSMVSKSNVTAEIAKNLHKKEIGLMDSSFTKMMFFNSYGTFKSGVIREFPETSSRPNGHLLNVAFFANIMDENTSKVAKAINKHFDHFEKALHKDYGGVMEYLWIDLELVESHKPFPFRFQKRVSNRSSYTEMYSYNVGHYSIHPDYEKLKGLSTDEEICAYVFDLLYQSTQILADKQKKLGDFDATKFRLDFLAAKTAIDSL
;
A
#
# COMPACT_ATOMS: atom_id res chain seq x y z
N MET A 1 -27.99 -12.18 -3.39
CA MET A 1 -26.80 -12.91 -3.85
C MET A 1 -27.06 -14.39 -3.61
N ASP A 2 -26.87 -15.26 -4.60
CA ASP A 2 -27.02 -16.71 -4.37
C ASP A 2 -25.83 -17.29 -3.58
N ALA A 3 -25.95 -18.54 -3.12
CA ALA A 3 -24.92 -19.20 -2.31
C ALA A 3 -23.54 -19.27 -3.00
N LYS A 4 -23.52 -19.47 -4.32
CA LYS A 4 -22.29 -19.60 -5.11
C LYS A 4 -21.61 -18.25 -5.30
N GLN A 5 -22.40 -17.21 -5.57
CA GLN A 5 -21.95 -15.84 -5.66
C GLN A 5 -21.37 -15.37 -4.32
N LEU A 6 -22.05 -15.66 -3.21
CA LEU A 6 -21.62 -15.28 -1.86
C LEU A 6 -20.30 -15.94 -1.48
N PHE A 7 -20.17 -17.25 -1.72
CA PHE A 7 -18.93 -17.98 -1.46
C PHE A 7 -17.76 -17.44 -2.29
N ARG A 8 -17.97 -17.13 -3.58
CA ARG A 8 -16.95 -16.51 -4.44
C ARG A 8 -16.56 -15.12 -3.95
N PHE A 9 -17.55 -14.33 -3.55
CA PHE A 9 -17.33 -12.98 -3.04
C PHE A 9 -16.46 -13.01 -1.78
N PHE A 10 -16.79 -13.86 -0.80
CA PHE A 10 -15.99 -14.08 0.40
C PHE A 10 -14.51 -14.34 0.07
N HIS A 11 -14.23 -15.34 -0.78
CA HIS A 11 -12.84 -15.65 -1.15
C HIS A 11 -12.14 -14.51 -1.89
N SER A 12 -12.86 -13.75 -2.72
CA SER A 12 -12.28 -12.59 -3.41
C SER A 12 -11.91 -11.43 -2.46
N LYS A 13 -12.54 -11.37 -1.29
CA LYS A 13 -12.31 -10.32 -0.27
C LYS A 13 -11.37 -10.77 0.85
N TYR A 14 -11.15 -12.07 1.03
CA TYR A 14 -10.29 -12.61 2.09
C TYR A 14 -8.87 -12.01 2.05
N GLU A 15 -8.23 -12.01 0.87
CA GLU A 15 -6.88 -11.44 0.68
C GLU A 15 -6.86 -9.90 0.76
N LEU A 16 -8.01 -9.25 0.66
CA LEU A 16 -8.16 -7.79 0.79
C LEU A 16 -8.59 -7.36 2.20
N THR A 17 -8.72 -8.32 3.11
CA THR A 17 -9.15 -8.05 4.48
C THR A 17 -7.93 -7.68 5.32
N ASN A 18 -7.98 -6.50 5.93
CA ASN A 18 -7.01 -6.12 6.94
C ASN A 18 -7.44 -6.69 8.29
N TRP A 19 -6.68 -7.67 8.76
CA TRP A 19 -6.94 -8.39 10.01
C TRP A 19 -6.62 -7.53 11.24
N LEU A 20 -7.31 -7.80 12.35
CA LEU A 20 -7.12 -7.08 13.60
C LEU A 20 -6.04 -7.74 14.47
N ASN A 21 -5.37 -6.91 15.27
CA ASN A 21 -4.46 -7.36 16.32
C ASN A 21 -5.20 -7.55 17.67
N GLU A 22 -4.45 -7.84 18.74
CA GLU A 22 -5.00 -8.12 20.05
C GLU A 22 -5.78 -6.96 20.69
N ASN A 23 -5.49 -5.72 20.26
CA ASN A 23 -6.14 -4.50 20.74
C ASN A 23 -7.36 -4.12 19.88
N GLY A 24 -7.73 -4.94 18.89
CA GLY A 24 -8.84 -4.66 17.99
C GLY A 24 -8.57 -3.56 16.97
N VAL A 25 -7.30 -3.19 16.74
CA VAL A 25 -6.88 -2.26 15.66
C VAL A 25 -6.27 -3.05 14.51
N LEU A 26 -6.13 -2.42 13.33
CA LEU A 26 -5.53 -3.08 12.17
C LEU A 26 -4.11 -3.56 12.49
N ALA A 27 -3.85 -4.85 12.28
CA ALA A 27 -2.51 -5.43 12.37
C ALA A 27 -1.58 -4.75 11.34
N GLN A 28 -0.30 -4.62 11.68
CA GLN A 28 0.71 -4.01 10.81
C GLN A 28 1.62 -5.05 10.13
N SER A 29 1.45 -6.33 10.49
CA SER A 29 2.11 -7.47 9.88
C SER A 29 1.29 -8.74 10.12
N ASP A 30 1.63 -9.83 9.41
CA ASP A 30 1.03 -11.15 9.65
C ASP A 30 1.28 -11.65 11.09
N GLY A 31 2.43 -11.32 11.67
CA GLY A 31 2.80 -11.71 13.04
C GLY A 31 1.97 -11.01 14.11
N ASP A 32 1.39 -9.85 13.78
CA ASP A 32 0.57 -9.06 14.71
C ASP A 32 -0.92 -9.48 14.69
N VAL A 33 -1.31 -10.36 13.77
CA VAL A 33 -2.70 -10.78 13.62
C VAL A 33 -3.15 -11.59 14.83
N LYS A 34 -4.26 -11.18 15.44
CA LYS A 34 -4.83 -11.93 16.56
C LYS A 34 -5.62 -13.13 16.06
N TRP A 35 -5.15 -14.29 16.45
CA TRP A 35 -5.89 -15.55 16.36
C TRP A 35 -6.49 -15.91 17.73
N PHE A 36 -7.74 -16.37 17.69
CA PHE A 36 -8.46 -16.91 18.84
C PHE A 36 -8.61 -18.41 18.66
N TYR A 37 -8.34 -19.18 19.71
CA TYR A 37 -8.58 -20.62 19.71
C TYR A 37 -9.98 -20.93 20.24
N CYS A 38 -10.82 -21.50 19.38
CA CYS A 38 -12.18 -21.91 19.67
C CYS A 38 -12.41 -23.41 19.66
N GLY A 39 -11.41 -24.25 19.34
CA GLY A 39 -11.56 -25.70 19.33
C GLY A 39 -12.48 -26.21 18.21
N ILE A 40 -12.71 -27.53 18.18
CA ILE A 40 -13.61 -28.20 17.24
C ILE A 40 -14.37 -29.32 17.96
N ASN A 41 -15.53 -29.74 17.41
CA ASN A 41 -16.37 -30.80 17.97
C ASN A 41 -16.66 -30.55 19.46
N ASP A 42 -16.34 -31.50 20.33
CA ASP A 42 -16.60 -31.44 21.77
C ASP A 42 -15.77 -30.36 22.49
N ASP A 43 -14.67 -29.90 21.89
CA ASP A 43 -13.82 -28.81 22.41
C ASP A 43 -14.27 -27.42 21.91
N PHE A 44 -15.35 -27.35 21.11
CA PHE A 44 -15.79 -26.09 20.55
C PHE A 44 -16.32 -25.12 21.61
N LYS A 45 -15.67 -23.97 21.75
CA LYS A 45 -15.96 -22.93 22.74
C LYS A 45 -17.11 -22.02 22.28
N VAL A 46 -18.33 -22.53 22.42
CA VAL A 46 -19.56 -21.85 21.99
C VAL A 46 -19.65 -20.43 22.54
N GLU A 47 -19.47 -20.22 23.85
CA GLU A 47 -19.64 -18.89 24.47
C GLU A 47 -18.64 -17.87 23.95
N LEU A 48 -17.38 -18.27 23.74
CA LEU A 48 -16.34 -17.40 23.20
C LEU A 48 -16.70 -16.93 21.78
N VAL A 49 -17.10 -17.88 20.92
CA VAL A 49 -17.44 -17.58 19.53
C VAL A 49 -18.68 -16.70 19.47
N ASP A 50 -19.72 -17.04 20.25
CA ASP A 50 -20.96 -16.29 20.29
C ASP A 50 -20.73 -14.84 20.73
N GLN A 51 -20.07 -14.63 21.89
CA GLN A 51 -19.74 -13.29 22.38
C GLN A 51 -18.93 -12.48 21.37
N THR A 52 -17.97 -13.12 20.69
CA THR A 52 -17.13 -12.42 19.71
C THR A 52 -17.94 -11.99 18.49
N ILE A 53 -18.82 -12.85 17.98
CA ILE A 53 -19.72 -12.52 16.86
C ILE A 53 -20.66 -11.38 17.25
N GLN A 54 -21.26 -11.43 18.45
CA GLN A 54 -22.17 -10.39 18.92
C GLN A 54 -21.49 -9.03 19.06
N ASN A 55 -20.25 -9.00 19.56
CA ASN A 55 -19.50 -7.76 19.75
C ASN A 55 -18.95 -7.20 18.43
N PHE A 56 -18.59 -8.07 17.48
CA PHE A 56 -17.95 -7.65 16.24
C PHE A 56 -18.95 -7.16 15.18
N PHE A 57 -20.08 -7.85 15.04
CA PHE A 57 -21.13 -7.53 14.07
C PHE A 57 -22.29 -6.78 14.72
N SER A 58 -22.61 -5.60 14.19
CA SER A 58 -23.71 -4.76 14.66
C SER A 58 -25.08 -5.30 14.24
N GLU A 59 -25.12 -6.03 13.13
CA GLU A 59 -26.32 -6.48 12.44
C GLU A 59 -26.86 -7.78 13.04
N ASP A 60 -28.19 -7.94 13.11
CA ASP A 60 -28.83 -9.16 13.61
C ASP A 60 -28.69 -10.36 12.66
N GLU A 61 -28.44 -10.09 11.39
CA GLU A 61 -28.21 -11.08 10.34
C GLU A 61 -26.86 -10.85 9.67
N ILE A 62 -26.14 -11.95 9.44
CA ILE A 62 -24.83 -11.95 8.81
C ILE A 62 -24.76 -13.01 7.72
N TYR A 63 -23.85 -12.84 6.78
CA TYR A 63 -23.57 -13.85 5.76
C TYR A 63 -22.66 -14.94 6.31
N LEU A 64 -23.13 -16.19 6.25
CA LEU A 64 -22.35 -17.39 6.54
C LEU A 64 -21.88 -18.02 5.23
N CYS A 65 -20.56 -18.22 5.10
CA CYS A 65 -19.90 -18.73 3.90
C CYS A 65 -19.17 -20.03 4.22
N ILE A 66 -19.73 -21.18 3.85
CA ILE A 66 -19.10 -22.51 4.09
C ILE A 66 -18.70 -23.18 2.78
N SER A 67 -19.54 -23.08 1.74
CA SER A 67 -19.23 -23.59 0.39
C SER A 67 -20.18 -23.01 -0.66
N SER A 68 -19.90 -23.26 -1.94
CA SER A 68 -20.70 -22.77 -3.07
C SER A 68 -22.19 -23.18 -3.04
N SER A 69 -22.55 -24.23 -2.30
CA SER A 69 -23.93 -24.68 -2.11
C SER A 69 -24.45 -24.50 -0.69
N LYS A 70 -23.60 -24.03 0.24
CA LYS A 70 -23.93 -23.86 1.66
C LYS A 70 -23.40 -22.50 2.13
N SER A 71 -23.89 -21.45 1.51
CA SER A 71 -23.66 -20.08 1.94
C SER A 71 -24.99 -19.33 1.90
N SER A 72 -25.29 -18.57 2.93
CA SER A 72 -26.59 -17.90 3.10
C SER A 72 -26.49 -16.80 4.14
N MET A 73 -27.50 -15.94 4.16
CA MET A 73 -27.72 -15.04 5.29
C MET A 73 -28.32 -15.85 6.45
N VAL A 74 -27.84 -15.61 7.67
CA VAL A 74 -28.28 -16.30 8.89
C VAL A 74 -28.36 -15.31 10.04
N SER A 75 -29.28 -15.52 10.97
CA SER A 75 -29.32 -14.74 12.21
C SER A 75 -28.11 -15.05 13.09
N LYS A 76 -27.56 -14.02 13.76
CA LYS A 76 -26.49 -14.16 14.76
C LYS A 76 -26.84 -15.18 15.85
N SER A 77 -28.12 -15.32 16.20
CA SER A 77 -28.57 -16.30 17.20
C SER A 77 -28.34 -17.77 16.80
N ASN A 78 -28.24 -18.05 15.49
CA ASN A 78 -28.13 -19.42 14.96
C ASN A 78 -26.74 -19.72 14.37
N VAL A 79 -25.93 -18.71 14.10
CA VAL A 79 -24.68 -18.87 13.35
C VAL A 79 -23.63 -19.71 14.10
N THR A 80 -23.54 -19.54 15.42
CA THR A 80 -22.58 -20.28 16.26
C THR A 80 -22.80 -21.79 16.18
N ALA A 81 -24.05 -22.24 16.15
CA ALA A 81 -24.41 -23.65 15.99
C ALA A 81 -24.02 -24.20 14.61
N GLU A 82 -24.20 -23.41 13.54
CA GLU A 82 -23.73 -23.81 12.21
C GLU A 82 -22.20 -23.85 12.13
N ILE A 83 -21.48 -22.95 12.80
CA ILE A 83 -20.01 -23.01 12.85
C ILE A 83 -19.57 -24.32 13.52
N ALA A 84 -20.07 -24.62 14.72
CA ALA A 84 -19.74 -25.82 15.48
C ALA A 84 -19.90 -27.11 14.65
N LYS A 85 -21.00 -27.19 13.89
CA LYS A 85 -21.34 -28.36 13.06
C LYS A 85 -20.40 -28.58 11.88
N ASN A 86 -19.82 -27.51 11.31
CA ASN A 86 -19.11 -27.59 10.03
C ASN A 86 -17.60 -27.36 10.15
N LEU A 87 -17.11 -26.75 11.24
CA LEU A 87 -15.75 -26.25 11.35
C LEU A 87 -14.67 -27.33 11.15
N HIS A 88 -14.87 -28.53 11.71
CA HIS A 88 -13.92 -29.65 11.55
C HIS A 88 -13.83 -30.19 10.10
N LYS A 89 -14.70 -29.74 9.18
CA LYS A 89 -14.73 -30.20 7.77
C LYS A 89 -14.26 -29.14 6.80
N LYS A 90 -14.53 -27.87 7.09
CA LYS A 90 -14.36 -26.75 6.16
C LYS A 90 -14.00 -25.49 6.91
N GLU A 91 -13.28 -24.63 6.23
CA GLU A 91 -13.13 -23.23 6.62
C GLU A 91 -14.48 -22.52 6.52
N ILE A 92 -14.69 -21.53 7.38
CA ILE A 92 -15.96 -20.81 7.47
C ILE A 92 -15.66 -19.31 7.47
N GLY A 93 -16.32 -18.58 6.59
CA GLY A 93 -16.33 -17.13 6.55
C GLY A 93 -17.62 -16.56 7.13
N LEU A 94 -17.52 -15.45 7.86
CA LEU A 94 -18.64 -14.59 8.19
C LEU A 94 -18.40 -13.20 7.59
N MET A 95 -19.45 -12.57 7.06
CA MET A 95 -19.40 -11.17 6.63
C MET A 95 -20.65 -10.43 7.08
N ASP A 96 -20.52 -9.14 7.36
CA ASP A 96 -21.66 -8.28 7.59
C ASP A 96 -22.42 -7.98 6.29
N SER A 97 -23.63 -7.43 6.41
CA SER A 97 -24.47 -7.11 5.25
C SER A 97 -23.90 -6.00 4.37
N SER A 98 -23.05 -5.13 4.93
CA SER A 98 -22.38 -4.04 4.21
C SER A 98 -21.05 -4.44 3.57
N PHE A 99 -20.59 -5.68 3.80
CA PHE A 99 -19.31 -6.21 3.30
C PHE A 99 -18.09 -5.39 3.73
N THR A 100 -18.11 -4.87 4.95
CA THR A 100 -17.02 -4.09 5.55
C THR A 100 -16.28 -4.86 6.64
N LYS A 101 -16.86 -5.94 7.18
CA LYS A 101 -16.29 -6.75 8.25
C LYS A 101 -16.27 -8.22 7.85
N MET A 102 -15.22 -8.92 8.27
CA MET A 102 -15.05 -10.34 8.03
C MET A 102 -14.57 -11.05 9.28
N MET A 103 -15.09 -12.25 9.52
CA MET A 103 -14.43 -13.25 10.37
C MET A 103 -14.09 -14.47 9.53
N PHE A 104 -12.95 -15.09 9.84
CA PHE A 104 -12.50 -16.31 9.20
C PHE A 104 -12.17 -17.35 10.26
N PHE A 105 -12.74 -18.54 10.10
CA PHE A 105 -12.48 -19.71 10.93
C PHE A 105 -11.80 -20.78 10.08
N ASN A 106 -10.68 -21.31 10.55
CA ASN A 106 -10.02 -22.44 9.89
C ASN A 106 -10.46 -23.78 10.49
N SER A 107 -10.21 -24.86 9.76
CA SER A 107 -10.64 -26.20 10.18
C SER A 107 -9.95 -26.76 11.42
N TYR A 108 -8.95 -26.06 11.95
CA TYR A 108 -8.20 -26.41 13.15
C TYR A 108 -8.78 -25.81 14.44
N GLY A 109 -9.91 -25.09 14.35
CA GLY A 109 -10.55 -24.51 15.54
C GLY A 109 -9.91 -23.21 15.99
N THR A 110 -9.45 -22.38 15.04
CA THR A 110 -9.04 -21.01 15.33
C THR A 110 -9.74 -20.04 14.40
N PHE A 111 -9.86 -18.79 14.84
CA PHE A 111 -10.47 -17.74 14.03
C PHE A 111 -9.81 -16.38 14.23
N LYS A 112 -10.03 -15.50 13.26
CA LYS A 112 -9.60 -14.10 13.28
C LYS A 112 -10.71 -13.19 12.73
N SER A 113 -10.65 -11.91 13.08
CA SER A 113 -11.57 -10.87 12.61
C SER A 113 -10.80 -9.76 11.90
N GLY A 114 -11.46 -9.08 10.96
CA GLY A 114 -10.84 -8.10 10.10
C GLY A 114 -11.83 -7.17 9.41
N VAL A 115 -11.32 -6.08 8.86
CA VAL A 115 -12.09 -5.10 8.09
C VAL A 115 -11.77 -5.32 6.61
N ILE A 116 -12.81 -5.48 5.81
CA ILE A 116 -12.68 -5.54 4.35
C ILE A 116 -12.46 -4.11 3.87
N ARG A 117 -11.29 -3.84 3.29
CA ARG A 117 -11.02 -2.55 2.64
C ARG A 117 -11.14 -2.70 1.14
N GLU A 118 -11.84 -1.77 0.51
CA GLU A 118 -11.88 -1.68 -0.93
C GLU A 118 -10.69 -0.89 -1.44
N PHE A 119 -10.00 -1.46 -2.41
CA PHE A 119 -8.92 -0.80 -3.13
C PHE A 119 -9.40 -0.63 -4.58
N PRO A 120 -10.08 0.48 -4.92
CA PRO A 120 -10.60 0.68 -6.27
C PRO A 120 -9.47 0.70 -7.31
N GLU A 121 -9.76 0.52 -8.60
CA GLU A 121 -8.72 0.64 -9.64
C GLU A 121 -8.24 2.08 -9.86
N THR A 122 -9.07 3.03 -9.45
CA THR A 122 -8.83 4.46 -9.59
C THR A 122 -9.29 5.16 -8.32
N SER A 123 -8.51 6.14 -7.87
CA SER A 123 -8.89 7.04 -6.78
C SER A 123 -8.85 8.48 -7.29
N SER A 124 -9.78 9.30 -6.84
CA SER A 124 -9.61 10.76 -6.94
C SER A 124 -8.64 11.21 -5.85
N ARG A 125 -7.66 12.03 -6.21
CA ARG A 125 -6.79 12.67 -5.22
C ARG A 125 -7.65 13.40 -4.17
N PRO A 126 -7.46 13.12 -2.87
CA PRO A 126 -8.19 13.83 -1.82
C PRO A 126 -7.87 15.33 -1.84
N ASN A 127 -8.87 16.17 -1.60
CA ASN A 127 -8.67 17.62 -1.54
C ASN A 127 -7.64 18.01 -0.47
N GLY A 128 -6.70 18.88 -0.82
CA GLY A 128 -5.66 19.35 0.09
C GLY A 128 -4.56 18.33 0.40
N HIS A 129 -4.58 17.15 -0.23
CA HIS A 129 -3.52 16.17 -0.05
C HIS A 129 -2.24 16.66 -0.74
N LEU A 130 -1.12 16.71 -0.01
CA LEU A 130 0.17 17.13 -0.57
C LEU A 130 0.70 16.05 -1.53
N LEU A 131 1.48 16.46 -2.52
CA LEU A 131 2.23 15.52 -3.36
C LEU A 131 3.27 14.82 -2.48
N ASN A 132 3.31 13.50 -2.51
CA ASN A 132 4.37 12.73 -1.86
C ASN A 132 5.48 12.42 -2.88
N VAL A 133 6.60 13.12 -2.75
CA VAL A 133 7.79 12.94 -3.58
C VAL A 133 8.73 11.97 -2.89
N ALA A 134 9.27 11.01 -3.62
CA ALA A 134 10.30 10.11 -3.13
C ALA A 134 11.41 9.95 -4.15
N PHE A 135 12.66 9.97 -3.68
CA PHE A 135 13.85 9.71 -4.50
C PHE A 135 14.48 8.39 -4.09
N PHE A 136 14.92 7.63 -5.10
CA PHE A 136 15.51 6.31 -4.86
C PHE A 136 16.87 6.19 -5.55
N ALA A 137 17.84 5.68 -4.80
CA ALA A 137 19.18 5.33 -5.29
C ALA A 137 19.64 4.02 -4.64
N ASN A 138 18.73 3.05 -4.59
CA ASN A 138 18.85 1.81 -3.82
C ASN A 138 19.35 0.61 -4.64
N ILE A 139 19.30 0.67 -5.97
CA ILE A 139 19.87 -0.34 -6.86
C ILE A 139 21.18 0.20 -7.42
N MET A 140 22.30 -0.35 -6.97
CA MET A 140 23.66 0.14 -7.27
C MET A 140 24.61 -1.03 -7.49
N ASP A 141 25.74 -0.76 -8.15
CA ASP A 141 26.89 -1.64 -8.17
C ASP A 141 27.97 -1.16 -7.18
N GLU A 142 29.08 -1.89 -7.08
CA GLU A 142 30.18 -1.53 -6.18
C GLU A 142 30.76 -0.14 -6.49
N ASN A 143 30.84 0.22 -7.78
CA ASN A 143 31.47 1.45 -8.27
C ASN A 143 30.61 2.69 -8.01
N THR A 144 29.29 2.54 -7.99
CA THR A 144 28.34 3.63 -7.74
C THR A 144 27.84 3.70 -6.30
N SER A 145 28.24 2.76 -5.43
CA SER A 145 27.88 2.77 -4.01
C SER A 145 28.26 4.07 -3.27
N LYS A 146 29.38 4.70 -3.66
CA LYS A 146 29.80 6.02 -3.13
C LYS A 146 28.78 7.11 -3.47
N VAL A 147 28.15 7.04 -4.65
CA VAL A 147 27.17 8.02 -5.13
C VAL A 147 25.92 7.96 -4.28
N ALA A 148 25.35 6.77 -4.09
CA ALA A 148 24.19 6.56 -3.23
C ALA A 148 24.44 7.07 -1.80
N LYS A 149 25.61 6.78 -1.22
CA LYS A 149 25.98 7.24 0.13
C LYS A 149 26.04 8.76 0.26
N ALA A 150 26.57 9.46 -0.75
CA ALA A 150 26.65 10.92 -0.75
C ALA A 150 25.24 11.54 -0.79
N ILE A 151 24.40 11.09 -1.73
CA ILE A 151 23.11 11.75 -2.02
C ILE A 151 21.99 11.37 -1.04
N ASN A 152 21.96 10.14 -0.52
CA ASN A 152 20.87 9.66 0.34
C ASN A 152 20.73 10.49 1.63
N LYS A 153 21.81 11.13 2.10
CA LYS A 153 21.81 12.03 3.26
C LYS A 153 20.91 13.26 3.05
N HIS A 154 20.64 13.62 1.81
CA HIS A 154 19.92 14.84 1.45
C HIS A 154 18.52 14.59 0.85
N PHE A 155 18.15 13.34 0.56
CA PHE A 155 16.84 13.04 -0.02
C PHE A 155 15.69 13.51 0.86
N ASP A 156 15.76 13.26 2.17
CA ASP A 156 14.74 13.73 3.13
C ASP A 156 14.52 15.25 3.08
N HIS A 157 15.59 16.04 2.84
CA HIS A 157 15.47 17.49 2.66
C HIS A 157 14.66 17.85 1.40
N PHE A 158 14.98 17.23 0.27
CA PHE A 158 14.24 17.45 -0.98
C PHE A 158 12.78 16.99 -0.86
N GLU A 159 12.56 15.79 -0.33
CA GLU A 159 11.22 15.22 -0.16
C GLU A 159 10.35 16.15 0.68
N LYS A 160 10.82 16.58 1.86
CA LYS A 160 10.10 17.54 2.70
C LYS A 160 9.85 18.88 2.01
N ALA A 161 10.83 19.42 1.29
CA ALA A 161 10.68 20.70 0.60
C ALA A 161 9.68 20.64 -0.57
N LEU A 162 9.51 19.45 -1.16
CA LEU A 162 8.65 19.18 -2.31
C LEU A 162 7.34 18.49 -1.93
N HIS A 163 7.10 18.16 -0.65
CA HIS A 163 5.82 17.68 -0.17
C HIS A 163 4.83 18.84 -0.04
N LYS A 164 4.39 19.37 -1.17
CA LYS A 164 3.50 20.54 -1.27
C LYS A 164 2.31 20.25 -2.19
N ASP A 165 1.34 21.15 -2.18
CA ASP A 165 0.26 21.13 -3.15
C ASP A 165 0.66 21.86 -4.44
N TYR A 166 0.74 21.06 -5.50
CA TYR A 166 0.99 21.51 -6.87
C TYR A 166 -0.26 21.36 -7.77
N GLY A 167 -1.44 21.04 -7.24
CA GLY A 167 -2.62 20.77 -8.06
C GLY A 167 -2.50 19.48 -8.90
N GLY A 168 -3.48 19.25 -9.76
CA GLY A 168 -3.57 18.03 -10.58
C GLY A 168 -3.90 16.75 -9.80
N VAL A 169 -3.89 15.63 -10.50
CA VAL A 169 -4.36 14.33 -9.96
C VAL A 169 -3.27 13.49 -9.28
N MET A 170 -2.01 13.84 -9.47
CA MET A 170 -0.87 13.05 -8.97
C MET A 170 -0.78 13.12 -7.44
N GLU A 171 -0.72 11.96 -6.79
CA GLU A 171 -0.55 11.84 -5.33
C GLU A 171 0.89 11.51 -4.95
N TYR A 172 1.58 10.74 -5.80
CA TYR A 172 2.96 10.34 -5.58
C TYR A 172 3.82 10.64 -6.80
N LEU A 173 5.04 11.08 -6.58
CA LEU A 173 6.07 11.21 -7.61
C LEU A 173 7.33 10.48 -7.17
N TRP A 174 7.65 9.39 -7.86
CA TRP A 174 8.84 8.58 -7.60
C TRP A 174 9.87 8.80 -8.69
N ILE A 175 11.09 9.11 -8.26
CA ILE A 175 12.21 9.40 -9.14
C ILE A 175 13.39 8.51 -8.74
N ASP A 176 13.71 7.54 -9.58
CA ASP A 176 14.86 6.68 -9.35
C ASP A 176 16.10 7.19 -10.08
N LEU A 177 17.24 7.14 -9.41
CA LEU A 177 18.55 7.27 -10.02
C LEU A 177 19.09 5.86 -10.31
N GLU A 178 19.20 5.51 -11.59
CA GLU A 178 19.79 4.24 -12.00
C GLU A 178 21.29 4.29 -11.74
N LEU A 179 21.77 3.48 -10.79
CA LEU A 179 23.20 3.40 -10.43
C LEU A 179 23.85 2.10 -10.90
N VAL A 180 23.23 1.40 -11.85
CA VAL A 180 23.82 0.23 -12.54
C VAL A 180 23.87 0.53 -14.03
N GLU A 181 25.08 0.62 -14.59
CA GLU A 181 25.32 1.11 -15.97
C GLU A 181 24.57 0.30 -17.05
N SER A 182 24.41 -1.00 -16.83
CA SER A 182 23.70 -1.88 -17.76
C SER A 182 22.17 -1.73 -17.71
N HIS A 183 21.62 -1.09 -16.68
CA HIS A 183 20.18 -0.89 -16.55
C HIS A 183 19.70 0.26 -17.44
N LYS A 184 18.60 0.02 -18.15
CA LYS A 184 17.96 1.05 -18.97
C LYS A 184 17.06 1.92 -18.10
N PRO A 185 17.06 3.25 -18.30
CA PRO A 185 16.13 4.11 -17.58
C PRO A 185 14.69 3.80 -17.96
N PHE A 186 13.81 3.85 -16.96
CA PHE A 186 12.38 3.73 -17.11
C PHE A 186 11.80 5.08 -17.56
N PRO A 187 11.12 5.12 -18.72
CA PRO A 187 10.47 6.34 -19.17
C PRO A 187 9.32 6.70 -18.24
N PHE A 188 8.95 7.99 -18.21
CA PHE A 188 7.83 8.45 -17.38
C PHE A 188 6.53 7.72 -17.66
N ARG A 189 5.95 7.20 -16.57
CA ARG A 189 4.63 6.59 -16.53
C ARG A 189 3.80 7.25 -15.45
N PHE A 190 2.51 7.37 -15.73
CA PHE A 190 1.52 7.76 -14.74
C PHE A 190 0.59 6.56 -14.54
N GLN A 191 0.64 5.97 -13.34
CA GLN A 191 -0.10 4.76 -12.98
C GLN A 191 -1.18 5.11 -11.97
N LYS A 192 -2.43 4.78 -12.30
CA LYS A 192 -3.58 5.06 -11.42
C LYS A 192 -3.50 4.31 -10.08
N ARG A 193 -2.83 3.15 -10.09
CA ARG A 193 -2.65 2.29 -8.92
C ARG A 193 -1.37 1.48 -9.06
N VAL A 194 -0.56 1.44 -7.99
CA VAL A 194 0.67 0.66 -7.89
C VAL A 194 0.63 -0.13 -6.58
N SER A 195 0.97 -1.41 -6.62
CA SER A 195 1.03 -2.25 -5.41
C SER A 195 2.10 -1.72 -4.46
N ASN A 196 1.74 -1.51 -3.21
CA ASN A 196 2.65 -1.10 -2.16
C ASN A 196 3.00 -2.30 -1.27
N ARG A 197 4.20 -2.86 -1.49
CA ARG A 197 4.65 -4.05 -0.75
C ARG A 197 5.21 -3.75 0.63
N SER A 198 5.48 -2.47 0.94
CA SER A 198 6.02 -2.07 2.25
C SER A 198 4.96 -1.81 3.29
N SER A 199 3.67 -1.77 2.90
CA SER A 199 2.56 -1.61 3.83
C SER A 199 1.67 -2.85 3.83
N TYR A 200 1.36 -3.32 5.03
CA TYR A 200 0.40 -4.41 5.25
C TYR A 200 -1.06 -3.91 5.23
N THR A 201 -1.27 -2.61 5.46
CA THR A 201 -2.61 -1.99 5.57
C THR A 201 -3.00 -1.17 4.35
N GLU A 202 -2.03 -0.52 3.71
CA GLU A 202 -2.20 0.28 2.49
C GLU A 202 -1.60 -0.47 1.31
N MET A 203 -2.34 -1.44 0.78
CA MET A 203 -1.86 -2.36 -0.27
C MET A 203 -1.51 -1.67 -1.60
N TYR A 204 -1.96 -0.43 -1.80
CA TYR A 204 -1.76 0.30 -3.04
C TYR A 204 -1.49 1.79 -2.81
N SER A 205 -0.62 2.35 -3.64
CA SER A 205 -0.48 3.80 -3.85
C SER A 205 -1.24 4.19 -5.12
N TYR A 206 -1.94 5.31 -5.08
CA TYR A 206 -2.76 5.81 -6.19
C TYR A 206 -2.08 6.94 -6.94
N ASN A 207 -2.43 7.13 -8.22
CA ASN A 207 -2.03 8.29 -9.01
C ASN A 207 -0.52 8.59 -8.95
N VAL A 208 0.30 7.57 -9.23
CA VAL A 208 1.75 7.61 -9.10
C VAL A 208 2.40 8.01 -10.43
N GLY A 209 3.10 9.14 -10.44
CA GLY A 209 4.10 9.46 -11.47
C GLY A 209 5.40 8.75 -11.14
N HIS A 210 5.97 8.02 -12.09
CA HIS A 210 7.21 7.26 -11.88
C HIS A 210 8.10 7.32 -13.11
N TYR A 211 9.38 7.59 -12.90
CA TYR A 211 10.41 7.51 -13.93
C TYR A 211 11.78 7.33 -13.30
N SER A 212 12.76 6.91 -14.11
CA SER A 212 14.14 6.84 -13.67
C SER A 212 15.09 7.60 -14.59
N ILE A 213 16.24 7.94 -14.01
CA ILE A 213 17.24 8.81 -14.60
C ILE A 213 18.54 8.03 -14.67
N HIS A 214 19.16 8.08 -15.84
CA HIS A 214 20.43 7.42 -16.08
C HIS A 214 21.55 8.48 -16.06
N PRO A 215 22.46 8.45 -15.08
CA PRO A 215 23.57 9.37 -15.03
C PRO A 215 24.61 9.06 -16.12
N ASP A 216 25.52 10.00 -16.34
CA ASP A 216 26.73 9.78 -17.10
C ASP A 216 27.76 9.10 -16.20
N TYR A 217 27.97 7.80 -16.42
CA TYR A 217 28.86 6.97 -15.60
C TYR A 217 30.33 7.35 -15.76
N GLU A 218 30.76 7.83 -16.93
CA GLU A 218 32.12 8.32 -17.13
C GLU A 218 32.36 9.59 -16.32
N LYS A 219 31.36 10.49 -16.28
CA LYS A 219 31.42 11.66 -15.41
C LYS A 219 31.47 11.26 -13.94
N LEU A 220 30.63 10.33 -13.49
CA LEU A 220 30.61 9.86 -12.09
C LEU A 220 31.96 9.27 -11.63
N LYS A 221 32.69 8.58 -12.52
CA LYS A 221 34.02 8.04 -12.21
C LYS A 221 35.01 9.14 -11.82
N GLY A 222 34.89 10.32 -12.44
CA GLY A 222 35.77 11.47 -12.18
C GLY A 222 35.47 12.26 -10.90
N LEU A 223 34.27 12.10 -10.31
CA LEU A 223 33.88 12.85 -9.11
C LEU A 223 34.46 12.17 -7.86
N SER A 224 35.19 12.95 -7.06
CA SER A 224 36.00 12.44 -5.94
C SER A 224 35.45 12.82 -4.58
N THR A 225 34.67 13.91 -4.47
CA THR A 225 34.08 14.35 -3.19
C THR A 225 32.56 14.20 -3.16
N ASP A 226 31.99 14.13 -1.95
CA ASP A 226 30.54 14.07 -1.75
C ASP A 226 29.87 15.32 -2.37
N GLU A 227 30.50 16.50 -2.26
CA GLU A 227 29.99 17.76 -2.80
C GLU A 227 29.93 17.76 -4.33
N GLU A 228 30.98 17.28 -5.00
CA GLU A 228 31.02 17.16 -6.47
C GLU A 228 29.92 16.20 -6.97
N ILE A 229 29.75 15.08 -6.26
CA ILE A 229 28.71 14.08 -6.56
C ILE A 229 27.32 14.69 -6.38
N CYS A 230 27.06 15.33 -5.23
CA CYS A 230 25.78 15.96 -4.93
C CYS A 230 25.45 17.07 -5.94
N ALA A 231 26.40 17.95 -6.25
CA ALA A 231 26.20 19.02 -7.22
C ALA A 231 25.80 18.48 -8.60
N TYR A 232 26.49 17.44 -9.07
CA TYR A 232 26.16 16.81 -10.35
C TYR A 232 24.79 16.10 -10.32
N VAL A 233 24.56 15.24 -9.33
CA VAL A 233 23.34 14.42 -9.26
C VAL A 233 22.11 15.30 -9.04
N PHE A 234 22.15 16.29 -8.15
CA PHE A 234 20.99 17.15 -7.90
C PHE A 234 20.71 18.08 -9.07
N ASP A 235 21.73 18.49 -9.84
CA ASP A 235 21.48 19.17 -11.11
C ASP A 235 20.80 18.24 -12.10
N LEU A 236 21.27 16.99 -12.23
CA LEU A 236 20.66 15.98 -13.09
C LEU A 236 19.19 15.70 -12.71
N LEU A 237 18.88 15.53 -11.42
CA LEU A 237 17.52 15.38 -10.91
C LEU A 237 16.67 16.62 -11.21
N TYR A 238 17.21 17.83 -11.02
CA TYR A 238 16.49 19.05 -11.36
C TYR A 238 16.18 19.12 -12.86
N GLN A 239 17.14 18.83 -13.73
CA GLN A 239 16.93 18.84 -15.17
C GLN A 239 15.88 17.81 -15.59
N SER A 240 15.90 16.61 -15.01
CA SER A 240 14.97 15.54 -15.38
C SER A 240 13.51 15.90 -15.12
N THR A 241 13.21 16.77 -14.15
CA THR A 241 11.84 17.18 -13.83
C THR A 241 11.16 17.98 -14.97
N GLN A 242 11.90 18.36 -16.02
CA GLN A 242 11.34 18.92 -17.25
C GLN A 242 10.31 17.98 -17.88
N ILE A 243 10.47 16.66 -17.67
CA ILE A 243 9.51 15.66 -18.11
C ILE A 243 8.09 15.90 -17.58
N LEU A 244 7.94 16.51 -16.40
CA LEU A 244 6.63 16.82 -15.83
C LEU A 244 5.91 17.89 -16.64
N ALA A 245 6.64 18.93 -17.06
CA ALA A 245 6.11 19.97 -17.94
C ALA A 245 5.80 19.39 -19.34
N ASP A 246 6.68 18.54 -19.86
CA ASP A 246 6.47 17.89 -21.17
C ASP A 246 5.24 16.93 -21.16
N LYS A 247 4.91 16.37 -19.98
CA LYS A 247 3.76 15.49 -19.76
C LYS A 247 2.55 16.19 -19.15
N GLN A 248 2.52 17.52 -19.09
CA GLN A 248 1.45 18.31 -18.47
C GLN A 248 0.03 17.81 -18.79
N LYS A 249 -0.24 17.50 -20.06
CA LYS A 249 -1.56 16.99 -20.52
C LYS A 249 -2.03 15.73 -19.79
N LYS A 250 -1.10 14.88 -19.33
CA LYS A 250 -1.40 13.64 -18.57
C LYS A 250 -1.56 13.90 -17.06
N LEU A 251 -1.09 15.04 -16.56
CA LEU A 251 -1.03 15.37 -15.14
C LEU A 251 -2.17 16.32 -14.71
N GLY A 252 -3.02 16.75 -15.65
CA GLY A 252 -4.12 17.67 -15.39
C GLY A 252 -3.61 19.05 -15.00
N ASP A 253 -4.10 19.56 -13.87
CA ASP A 253 -3.78 20.90 -13.35
C ASP A 253 -2.49 20.95 -12.51
N PHE A 254 -1.58 19.98 -12.68
CA PHE A 254 -0.32 19.93 -11.95
C PHE A 254 0.60 21.09 -12.37
N ASP A 255 0.99 21.97 -11.45
CA ASP A 255 1.88 23.09 -11.74
C ASP A 255 3.35 22.66 -11.75
N ALA A 256 3.80 22.13 -12.90
CA ALA A 256 5.18 21.71 -13.10
C ALA A 256 6.19 22.86 -12.98
N THR A 257 5.78 24.10 -13.29
CA THR A 257 6.65 25.28 -13.18
C THR A 257 6.93 25.57 -11.71
N LYS A 258 5.89 25.62 -10.88
CA LYS A 258 6.02 25.81 -9.43
C LYS A 258 6.82 24.68 -8.79
N PHE A 259 6.57 23.44 -9.17
CA PHE A 259 7.36 22.29 -8.70
C PHE A 259 8.86 22.47 -8.99
N ARG A 260 9.21 22.85 -10.22
CA ARG A 260 10.61 23.10 -10.60
C ARG A 260 11.24 24.26 -9.84
N LEU A 261 10.50 25.33 -9.60
CA LEU A 261 10.97 26.47 -8.80
C LEU A 261 11.26 26.06 -7.34
N ASP A 262 10.35 25.30 -6.73
CA ASP A 262 10.55 24.77 -5.37
C ASP A 262 11.74 23.79 -5.32
N PHE A 263 11.92 22.96 -6.34
CA PHE A 263 13.07 22.05 -6.44
C PHE A 263 14.38 22.83 -6.48
N LEU A 264 14.44 23.88 -7.32
CA LEU A 264 15.61 24.72 -7.44
C LEU A 264 15.93 25.41 -6.10
N ALA A 265 14.92 25.91 -5.40
CA ALA A 265 15.09 26.50 -4.07
C ALA A 265 15.61 25.46 -3.05
N ALA A 266 15.10 24.23 -3.08
CA ALA A 266 15.57 23.15 -2.21
C ALA A 266 17.03 22.78 -2.50
N LYS A 267 17.44 22.73 -3.77
CA LYS A 267 18.82 22.48 -4.20
C LYS A 267 19.77 23.57 -3.67
N THR A 268 19.44 24.84 -3.88
CA THR A 268 20.27 25.98 -3.42
C THR A 268 20.44 26.00 -1.90
N ALA A 269 19.46 25.52 -1.15
CA ALA A 269 19.54 25.44 0.31
C ALA A 269 20.57 24.40 0.80
N ILE A 270 20.86 23.35 0.01
CA ILE A 270 21.93 22.38 0.32
C ILE A 270 23.30 22.99 0.05
N ASP A 271 23.45 23.73 -1.05
CA ASP A 271 24.72 24.39 -1.41
C ASP A 271 25.14 25.45 -0.36
N SER A 272 24.25 25.82 0.56
CA SER A 272 24.47 26.78 1.64
C SER A 272 24.77 26.14 3.01
N LEU A 273 24.78 24.80 3.09
CA LEU A 273 25.08 24.00 4.30
C LEU A 273 26.55 23.55 4.31
#